data_AF-A0A9P9EMZ2-F1
#
_entry.id   AF-A0A9P9EMZ2-F1
#
_cell.length_a   1.000
_cell.length_b   1.000
_cell.length_c   1.000
_cell.angle_alpha   90.00
_cell.angle_beta   90.00
_cell.angle_gamma   90.00
#
_symmetry.space_group_name_H-M   'P 1'
#
loop_
_entity.id
_entity.type
_entity.pdbx_description
1 polymer ?
#
loop_
_entity_poly.entity_id
_entity_poly.type
_entity_poly.pdbx_seq_one_letter_code
_entity_poly.pdbx_strand_id
1 'polypeptide(L)'
;MPLGEGGARGVLFQVTLLAYGYTFVSKGTVRAFIPDLEHEATVYERLRPIQGVNVPVFLGAIDLRSMNKIYYYDHRVYVVHMMFLSWAGHRIDPAETLDGEGRLLEDKAVRSLRAMHQEGVVHKDVRVANMLFNSETNGIMIIDFERASLLRPPRRPLAQLVPNKRAWKQETMDVKTATGDSCNRGRLSRGFPEDILMAKTAFLDGKIHRKL
;
A
#
# COMPACT_ATOMS: atom_id res chain seq x y z
N MET A 1 -1.10 19.90 -14.39
CA MET A 1 -2.01 19.37 -15.44
C MET A 1 -2.71 18.13 -14.90
N PRO A 2 -4.03 17.98 -15.04
CA PRO A 2 -4.70 16.72 -14.69
C PRO A 2 -4.32 15.62 -15.69
N LEU A 3 -4.12 14.39 -15.20
CA LEU A 3 -3.68 13.27 -16.03
C LEU A 3 -4.83 12.49 -16.68
N GLY A 4 -6.09 12.88 -16.46
CA GLY A 4 -7.26 12.17 -17.01
C GLY A 4 -7.50 10.77 -16.43
N GLU A 5 -6.55 10.24 -15.68
CA GLU A 5 -6.62 8.98 -14.96
C GLU A 5 -7.25 9.19 -13.58
N GLY A 6 -8.52 9.58 -13.56
CA GLY A 6 -9.29 9.66 -12.33
C GLY A 6 -9.53 8.27 -11.76
N GLY A 7 -9.01 8.00 -10.57
CA GLY A 7 -9.46 6.84 -9.78
C GLY A 7 -10.89 7.05 -9.32
N ALA A 8 -11.54 6.00 -8.79
CA ALA A 8 -12.93 6.07 -8.33
C ALA A 8 -13.19 7.14 -7.24
N ARG A 9 -12.12 7.60 -6.54
CA ARG A 9 -12.19 8.50 -5.37
C ARG A 9 -11.35 9.77 -5.48
N GLY A 10 -10.67 10.01 -6.60
CA GLY A 10 -9.76 11.15 -6.72
C GLY A 10 -9.24 11.41 -8.13
N VAL A 11 -8.71 12.60 -8.31
CA VAL A 11 -8.12 13.07 -9.57
C VAL A 11 -6.61 13.10 -9.42
N LEU A 12 -5.90 12.53 -10.39
CA LEU A 12 -4.45 12.62 -10.48
C LEU A 12 -4.01 13.87 -11.25
N PHE A 13 -3.04 14.57 -10.69
CA PHE A 13 -2.44 15.77 -11.23
C PHE A 13 -0.93 15.58 -11.35
N GLN A 14 -0.38 16.01 -12.47
CA GLN A 14 1.03 16.33 -12.58
C GLN A 14 1.24 17.75 -12.05
N VAL A 15 2.08 17.88 -11.03
CA VAL A 15 2.38 19.16 -10.38
C VAL A 15 3.86 19.45 -10.56
N THR A 16 4.16 20.63 -11.08
CA THR A 16 5.53 21.10 -11.28
C THR A 16 5.80 22.27 -10.35
N LEU A 17 6.82 22.14 -9.51
CA LEU A 17 7.28 23.18 -8.63
C LEU A 17 8.19 24.13 -9.41
N LEU A 18 7.59 25.20 -9.95
CA LEU A 18 8.22 26.13 -10.89
C LEU A 18 9.55 26.72 -10.39
N ALA A 19 9.68 26.94 -9.07
CA ALA A 19 10.88 27.50 -8.47
C ALA A 19 12.12 26.59 -8.60
N TYR A 20 11.93 25.27 -8.70
CA TYR A 20 13.02 24.29 -8.69
C TYR A 20 13.01 23.35 -9.90
N GLY A 21 11.99 23.42 -10.76
CA GLY A 21 11.86 22.55 -11.93
C GLY A 21 11.47 21.10 -11.63
N TYR A 22 11.25 20.73 -10.36
CA TYR A 22 10.80 19.39 -9.99
C TYR A 22 9.35 19.14 -10.38
N THR A 23 9.09 17.96 -10.94
CA THR A 23 7.74 17.50 -11.27
C THR A 23 7.42 16.24 -10.47
N PHE A 24 6.24 16.20 -9.88
CA PHE A 24 5.75 15.08 -9.08
C PHE A 24 4.25 14.86 -9.31
N VAL A 25 3.74 13.75 -8.79
CA VAL A 25 2.34 13.37 -8.92
C VAL A 25 1.58 13.85 -7.68
N SER A 26 0.36 14.33 -7.87
CA SER A 26 -0.55 14.68 -6.80
C SER A 26 -1.88 13.99 -6.98
N LYS A 27 -2.45 13.51 -5.88
CA LYS A 27 -3.81 12.96 -5.86
C LYS A 27 -4.69 13.93 -5.08
N GLY A 28 -5.66 14.52 -5.76
CA GLY A 28 -6.62 15.44 -5.19
C GLY A 28 -7.97 14.77 -4.98
N THR A 29 -8.65 15.11 -3.88
CA THR A 29 -9.96 14.56 -3.57
C THR A 29 -10.97 15.62 -3.12
N VAL A 30 -12.25 15.24 -3.18
CA VAL A 30 -13.38 16.03 -2.71
C VAL A 30 -13.63 15.79 -1.22
N ARG A 31 -14.40 16.67 -0.58
CA ARG A 31 -14.66 16.64 0.87
C ARG A 31 -15.13 15.27 1.41
N ALA A 32 -15.90 14.53 0.62
CA ALA A 32 -16.46 13.25 1.02
C ALA A 32 -15.41 12.13 1.20
N PHE A 33 -14.27 12.19 0.48
CA PHE A 33 -13.24 11.15 0.49
C PHE A 33 -11.94 11.62 1.15
N ILE A 34 -11.96 12.74 1.88
CA ILE A 34 -10.82 13.17 2.71
C ILE A 34 -10.37 12.05 3.67
N PRO A 35 -11.26 11.34 4.39
CA PRO A 35 -10.83 10.28 5.31
C PRO A 35 -10.07 9.14 4.62
N ASP A 36 -10.46 8.79 3.38
CA ASP A 36 -9.79 7.75 2.59
C ASP A 36 -8.37 8.21 2.20
N LEU A 37 -8.21 9.50 1.83
CA LEU A 37 -6.92 10.07 1.45
C LEU A 37 -5.98 10.26 2.66
N GLU A 38 -6.52 10.65 3.81
CA GLU A 38 -5.76 10.73 5.08
C GLU A 38 -5.32 9.34 5.56
N HIS A 39 -6.17 8.34 5.38
CA HIS A 39 -5.81 6.95 5.64
C HIS A 39 -4.68 6.48 4.73
N GLU A 40 -4.77 6.75 3.42
CA GLU A 40 -3.70 6.46 2.47
C GLU A 40 -2.38 7.15 2.87
N ALA A 41 -2.42 8.43 3.25
CA ALA A 41 -1.25 9.15 3.75
C ALA A 41 -0.65 8.49 5.01
N THR A 42 -1.49 8.02 5.93
CA THR A 42 -1.03 7.30 7.13
C THR A 42 -0.36 5.97 6.78
N VAL A 43 -0.82 5.30 5.71
CA VAL A 43 -0.16 4.10 5.19
C VAL A 43 1.21 4.43 4.63
N TYR A 44 1.34 5.49 3.83
CA TYR A 44 2.64 5.94 3.34
C TYR A 44 3.61 6.28 4.48
N GLU A 45 3.15 6.94 5.54
CA GLU A 45 3.97 7.22 6.73
C GLU A 45 4.48 5.94 7.40
N ARG A 46 3.66 4.87 7.47
CA ARG A 46 4.12 3.56 7.96
C ARG A 46 5.17 2.95 7.04
N LEU A 47 5.02 3.12 5.73
CA LEU A 47 5.91 2.56 4.70
C LEU A 47 7.16 3.39 4.44
N ARG A 48 7.43 4.42 5.25
CA ARG A 48 8.63 5.26 5.16
C ARG A 48 9.94 4.50 4.96
N PRO A 49 10.20 3.32 5.58
CA PRO A 49 11.45 2.57 5.36
C PRO A 49 11.64 2.04 3.94
N ILE A 50 10.56 1.85 3.17
CA ILE A 50 10.59 1.24 1.83
C ILE A 50 10.21 2.23 0.71
N GLN A 51 9.99 3.50 1.07
CA GLN A 51 9.72 4.58 0.11
C GLN A 51 10.91 4.81 -0.80
N GLY A 52 10.64 5.06 -2.09
CA GLY A 52 11.64 5.25 -3.13
C GLY A 52 12.21 3.93 -3.68
N VAL A 53 11.84 2.79 -3.12
CA VAL A 53 12.28 1.46 -3.59
C VAL A 53 11.09 0.61 -4.03
N ASN A 54 10.15 0.37 -3.12
CA ASN A 54 8.99 -0.50 -3.35
C ASN A 54 7.66 0.26 -3.39
N VAL A 55 7.66 1.50 -2.91
CA VAL A 55 6.50 2.42 -2.95
C VAL A 55 6.99 3.83 -3.27
N PRO A 56 6.15 4.71 -3.84
CA PRO A 56 6.52 6.10 -4.09
C PRO A 56 6.88 6.85 -2.81
N VAL A 57 7.73 7.87 -2.93
CA VAL A 57 8.07 8.74 -1.81
C VAL A 57 6.88 9.67 -1.55
N PHE A 58 6.41 9.69 -0.30
CA PHE A 58 5.37 10.60 0.13
C PHE A 58 5.98 11.94 0.52
N LEU A 59 5.58 12.99 -0.22
CA LEU A 59 6.10 14.34 -0.05
C LEU A 59 5.27 15.16 0.93
N GLY A 60 4.07 14.68 1.27
CA GLY A 60 3.15 15.32 2.20
C GLY A 60 1.75 15.50 1.64
N ALA A 61 0.89 16.09 2.46
CA ALA A 61 -0.48 16.41 2.08
C ALA A 61 -0.84 17.83 2.53
N ILE A 62 -1.73 18.47 1.77
CA ILE A 62 -2.22 19.82 2.02
C ILE A 62 -3.75 19.84 1.98
N ASP A 63 -4.32 20.58 2.92
CA ASP A 63 -5.72 20.94 2.89
C ASP A 63 -5.86 22.33 2.24
N LEU A 64 -6.45 22.39 1.04
CA LEU A 64 -6.66 23.65 0.32
C LEU A 64 -7.63 24.57 1.07
N ARG A 65 -8.53 24.02 1.89
CA ARG A 65 -9.49 24.80 2.68
C ARG A 65 -8.78 25.68 3.70
N SER A 66 -7.69 25.18 4.28
CA SER A 66 -6.87 25.95 5.24
C SER A 66 -6.27 27.22 4.61
N MET A 67 -6.09 27.21 3.29
CA MET A 67 -5.58 28.33 2.49
C MET A 67 -6.71 29.12 1.81
N ASN A 68 -7.97 28.85 2.15
CA ASN A 68 -9.17 29.39 1.51
C ASN A 68 -9.16 29.21 -0.03
N LYS A 69 -8.67 28.06 -0.50
CA LYS A 69 -8.59 27.69 -1.91
C LYS A 69 -9.46 26.47 -2.20
N ILE A 70 -10.09 26.45 -3.38
CA ILE A 70 -10.82 25.32 -3.92
C ILE A 70 -10.38 25.14 -5.37
N TYR A 71 -10.00 23.93 -5.74
CA TYR A 71 -9.67 23.62 -7.12
C TYR A 71 -10.89 23.01 -7.82
N TYR A 72 -11.38 23.71 -8.84
CA TYR A 72 -12.53 23.32 -9.62
C TYR A 72 -12.07 22.42 -10.76
N TYR A 73 -12.29 21.11 -10.64
CA TYR A 73 -11.88 20.17 -11.67
C TYR A 73 -12.94 20.01 -12.76
N ASP A 74 -14.20 19.78 -12.37
CA ASP A 74 -15.34 19.62 -13.27
C ASP A 74 -16.65 19.99 -12.53
N HIS A 75 -17.80 19.96 -13.22
CA HIS A 75 -19.11 20.25 -12.65
C HIS A 75 -19.35 19.43 -11.36
N ARG A 76 -19.40 20.14 -10.23
CA ARG A 76 -19.57 19.58 -8.86
C ARG A 76 -18.40 18.79 -8.30
N VAL A 77 -17.22 18.79 -8.92
CA VAL A 77 -15.99 18.17 -8.40
C VAL A 77 -15.06 19.23 -7.84
N TYR A 78 -15.20 19.50 -6.54
CA TYR A 78 -14.40 20.48 -5.80
C TYR A 78 -13.27 19.77 -5.06
N VAL A 79 -12.06 19.82 -5.62
CA VAL A 79 -10.87 19.30 -4.95
C VAL A 79 -10.48 20.25 -3.84
N VAL A 80 -10.45 19.72 -2.62
CA VAL A 80 -10.21 20.49 -1.39
C VAL A 80 -9.05 19.95 -0.57
N HIS A 81 -8.61 18.72 -0.83
CA HIS A 81 -7.46 18.12 -0.17
C HIS A 81 -6.59 17.43 -1.23
N MET A 82 -5.27 17.57 -1.10
CA MET A 82 -4.31 17.01 -2.04
C MET A 82 -3.18 16.33 -1.30
N MET A 83 -2.75 15.17 -1.79
CA MET A 83 -1.50 14.52 -1.38
C MET A 83 -0.48 14.56 -2.52
N PHE A 84 0.80 14.50 -2.18
CA PHE A 84 1.90 14.58 -3.11
C PHE A 84 2.81 13.35 -3.00
N LEU A 85 3.12 12.76 -4.15
CA LEU A 85 3.91 11.54 -4.30
C LEU A 85 4.98 11.75 -5.36
N SER A 86 6.14 11.13 -5.18
CA SER A 86 7.15 11.06 -6.25
C SER A 86 6.61 10.34 -7.48
N TRP A 87 7.32 10.49 -8.60
CA TRP A 87 7.13 9.60 -9.73
C TRP A 87 7.36 8.15 -9.30
N ALA A 88 6.50 7.25 -9.78
CA ALA A 88 6.45 5.86 -9.37
C ALA A 88 6.93 4.89 -10.48
N GLY A 89 7.20 5.41 -11.67
CA GLY A 89 7.51 4.61 -12.84
C GLY A 89 6.36 4.53 -13.84
N HIS A 90 6.50 3.64 -14.81
CA HIS A 90 5.57 3.46 -15.92
C HIS A 90 4.61 2.31 -15.63
N ARG A 91 3.44 2.35 -16.27
CA ARG A 91 2.51 1.22 -16.23
C ARG A 91 3.15 0.01 -16.89
N ILE A 92 2.89 -1.15 -16.31
CA ILE A 92 3.29 -2.43 -16.89
C ILE A 92 2.35 -2.71 -18.06
N ASP A 93 2.90 -2.83 -19.26
CA ASP A 93 2.10 -3.22 -20.41
C ASP A 93 1.77 -4.72 -20.33
N PRO A 94 0.52 -5.12 -20.65
CA PRO A 94 0.14 -6.53 -20.65
C PRO A 94 1.04 -7.39 -21.54
N ALA A 95 1.61 -6.81 -22.60
CA ALA A 95 2.57 -7.51 -23.46
C ALA A 95 3.85 -7.94 -22.74
N GLU A 96 4.37 -7.11 -21.81
CA GLU A 96 5.58 -7.40 -21.02
C GLU A 96 5.35 -8.52 -19.99
N THR A 97 4.09 -8.77 -19.62
CA THR A 97 3.72 -9.86 -18.70
C THR A 97 3.69 -11.26 -19.35
N LEU A 98 3.80 -11.34 -20.68
CA LEU A 98 3.64 -12.58 -21.44
C LEU A 98 4.93 -13.38 -21.62
N ASP A 99 6.07 -12.71 -21.69
CA ASP A 99 7.36 -13.33 -22.03
C ASP A 99 8.13 -13.80 -20.77
N GLY A 100 9.37 -14.28 -20.94
CA GLY A 100 10.25 -14.65 -19.84
C GLY A 100 10.45 -13.54 -18.79
N GLU A 101 10.25 -12.28 -19.20
CA GLU A 101 10.26 -11.09 -18.34
C GLU A 101 9.05 -11.03 -17.40
N GLY A 102 7.90 -11.59 -17.76
CA GLY A 102 6.70 -11.60 -16.91
C GLY A 102 6.92 -12.34 -15.59
N ARG A 103 7.72 -13.43 -15.60
CA ARG A 103 8.11 -14.13 -14.37
C ARG A 103 9.04 -13.28 -13.49
N LEU A 104 9.97 -12.56 -14.12
CA LEU A 104 10.86 -11.65 -13.40
C LEU A 104 10.06 -10.50 -12.75
N LEU A 105 9.02 -10.02 -13.45
CA LEU A 105 8.15 -8.97 -12.97
C LEU A 105 7.26 -9.43 -11.81
N GLU A 106 6.71 -10.66 -11.90
CA GLU A 106 6.01 -11.32 -10.79
C GLU A 106 6.92 -11.43 -9.57
N ASP A 107 8.17 -11.88 -9.74
CA ASP A 107 9.12 -12.00 -8.63
C ASP A 107 9.48 -10.64 -8.01
N LYS A 108 9.55 -9.57 -8.81
CA LYS A 108 9.72 -8.18 -8.32
C LYS A 108 8.47 -7.68 -7.57
N ALA A 109 7.28 -7.96 -8.06
CA ALA A 109 6.02 -7.60 -7.41
C ALA A 109 5.86 -8.31 -6.07
N VAL A 110 6.11 -9.63 -6.02
CA VAL A 110 6.06 -10.43 -4.80
C VAL A 110 7.09 -9.94 -3.77
N ARG A 111 8.30 -9.56 -4.19
CA ARG A 111 9.31 -8.96 -3.29
C ARG A 111 8.82 -7.64 -2.69
N SER A 112 8.21 -6.78 -3.51
CA SER A 112 7.69 -5.49 -3.06
C SER A 112 6.52 -5.63 -2.09
N LEU A 113 5.62 -6.58 -2.34
CA LEU A 113 4.54 -6.93 -1.41
C LEU A 113 5.08 -7.49 -0.09
N ARG A 114 6.10 -8.35 -0.14
CA ARG A 114 6.73 -8.88 1.07
C ARG A 114 7.36 -7.77 1.92
N ALA A 115 8.04 -6.81 1.29
CA ALA A 115 8.61 -5.67 2.00
C ALA A 115 7.52 -4.84 2.69
N MET A 116 6.41 -4.58 2.00
CA MET A 116 5.23 -3.92 2.57
C MET A 116 4.60 -4.71 3.74
N HIS A 117 4.49 -6.03 3.59
CA HIS A 117 3.96 -6.92 4.64
C HIS A 117 4.84 -6.93 5.89
N GLN A 118 6.16 -6.79 5.73
CA GLN A 118 7.11 -6.65 6.85
C GLN A 118 6.89 -5.38 7.66
N GLU A 119 6.48 -4.28 7.00
CA GLU A 119 6.07 -3.03 7.67
C GLU A 119 4.65 -3.11 8.28
N GLY A 120 4.01 -4.28 8.18
CA GLY A 120 2.70 -4.55 8.75
C GLY A 120 1.55 -3.91 7.95
N VAL A 121 1.72 -3.72 6.65
CA VAL A 121 0.66 -3.20 5.78
C VAL A 121 0.15 -4.30 4.87
N VAL A 122 -1.17 -4.38 4.68
CA VAL A 122 -1.83 -5.27 3.70
C VAL A 122 -2.51 -4.38 2.67
N HIS A 123 -2.32 -4.62 1.38
CA HIS A 123 -2.84 -3.75 0.33
C HIS A 123 -4.33 -3.92 0.06
N LYS A 124 -4.83 -5.17 0.02
CA LYS A 124 -6.25 -5.52 -0.25
C LYS A 124 -6.82 -5.11 -1.61
N ASP A 125 -6.00 -4.57 -2.51
CA ASP A 125 -6.40 -4.25 -3.89
C ASP A 125 -5.23 -4.40 -4.86
N VAL A 126 -4.58 -5.57 -4.78
CA VAL A 126 -3.44 -5.91 -5.61
C VAL A 126 -3.90 -6.21 -7.03
N ARG A 127 -3.54 -5.34 -7.97
CA ARG A 127 -3.82 -5.46 -9.42
C ARG A 127 -2.64 -4.93 -10.22
N VAL A 128 -2.46 -5.38 -11.46
CA VAL A 128 -1.40 -4.85 -12.37
C VAL A 128 -1.51 -3.34 -12.52
N ALA A 129 -2.72 -2.78 -12.56
CA ALA A 129 -2.94 -1.33 -12.64
C ALA A 129 -2.37 -0.54 -11.45
N ASN A 130 -2.19 -1.19 -10.30
CA ASN A 130 -1.64 -0.60 -9.07
C ASN A 130 -0.14 -0.96 -8.89
N MET A 131 0.50 -1.52 -9.92
CA MET A 131 1.92 -1.85 -9.96
C MET A 131 2.58 -1.10 -11.10
N LEU A 132 3.57 -0.29 -10.77
CA LEU A 132 4.34 0.49 -11.74
C LEU A 132 5.77 0.00 -11.79
N PHE A 133 6.34 -0.12 -12.99
CA PHE A 133 7.74 -0.46 -13.16
C PHE A 133 8.59 0.80 -13.13
N ASN A 134 9.52 0.85 -12.18
CA ASN A 134 10.51 1.92 -12.11
C ASN A 134 11.84 1.41 -12.66
N SER A 135 12.30 2.01 -13.76
CA SER A 135 13.57 1.67 -14.42
C SER A 135 14.79 2.07 -13.58
N GLU A 136 14.71 3.12 -12.76
CA GLU A 136 15.80 3.61 -11.90
C GLU A 136 16.11 2.63 -10.77
N THR A 137 15.08 2.05 -10.16
CA THR A 137 15.23 1.04 -9.09
C THR A 137 15.22 -0.39 -9.63
N ASN A 138 14.98 -0.56 -10.93
CA ASN A 138 14.73 -1.84 -11.60
C ASN A 138 13.70 -2.72 -10.85
N GLY A 139 12.70 -2.07 -10.25
CA GLY A 139 11.76 -2.65 -9.30
C GLY A 139 10.30 -2.32 -9.61
N ILE A 140 9.40 -2.98 -8.89
CA ILE A 140 7.97 -2.64 -8.91
C ILE A 140 7.68 -1.69 -7.75
N MET A 141 7.06 -0.56 -8.07
CA MET A 141 6.47 0.34 -7.10
C MET A 141 4.98 0.04 -6.99
N ILE A 142 4.51 -0.14 -5.77
CA ILE A 142 3.11 -0.39 -5.48
C ILE A 142 2.44 0.93 -5.10
N ILE A 143 1.28 1.20 -5.70
CA ILE A 143 0.52 2.44 -5.54
C ILE A 143 -0.92 2.15 -5.12
N ASP A 144 -1.64 3.20 -4.73
CA ASP A 144 -3.07 3.17 -4.38
C ASP A 144 -3.41 2.38 -3.10
N PHE A 145 -3.17 3.02 -1.95
CA PHE A 145 -3.40 2.39 -0.64
C PHE A 145 -4.74 2.76 0.01
N GLU A 146 -5.71 3.26 -0.76
CA GLU A 146 -7.04 3.62 -0.25
C GLU A 146 -7.71 2.49 0.54
N ARG A 147 -7.51 1.25 0.11
CA ARG A 147 -8.11 0.05 0.71
C ARG A 147 -7.18 -0.69 1.65
N ALA A 148 -5.94 -0.22 1.80
CA ALA A 148 -4.94 -0.90 2.59
C ALA A 148 -5.33 -0.95 4.07
N SER A 149 -4.83 -1.94 4.80
CA SER A 149 -4.98 -1.99 6.25
C SER A 149 -3.64 -2.03 6.95
N LEU A 150 -3.52 -1.16 7.95
CA LEU A 150 -2.43 -1.15 8.90
C LEU A 150 -2.67 -2.23 9.95
N LEU A 151 -1.82 -3.25 9.94
CA LEU A 151 -1.75 -4.20 11.04
C LEU A 151 -1.03 -3.55 12.21
N ARG A 152 -1.50 -3.88 13.42
CA ARG A 152 -0.74 -3.52 14.62
C ARG A 152 0.63 -4.19 14.52
N PRO A 153 1.74 -3.45 14.72
CA PRO A 153 3.05 -4.09 14.74
C PRO A 153 3.01 -5.20 15.81
N PRO A 154 3.73 -6.31 15.60
CA PRO A 154 3.92 -7.28 16.68
C PRO A 154 4.49 -6.51 17.85
N ARG A 155 3.75 -6.44 18.97
CA ARG A 155 4.28 -5.86 20.20
C ARG A 155 5.57 -6.64 20.48
N ARG A 156 6.71 -5.93 20.54
CA ARG A 156 7.93 -6.55 21.07
C ARG A 156 7.55 -7.07 22.46
N PRO A 157 7.72 -8.37 22.75
CA PRO A 157 7.47 -8.85 24.11
C PRO A 157 8.29 -7.99 25.05
N LEU A 158 7.62 -7.33 26.00
CA LEU A 158 8.29 -6.64 27.08
C LEU A 158 8.96 -7.74 27.91
N ALA A 159 10.29 -7.78 27.86
CA ALA A 159 11.20 -8.75 28.46
C ALA A 159 11.30 -10.12 27.78
N GLN A 160 12.55 -10.61 27.69
CA GLN A 160 12.84 -12.04 27.51
C GLN A 160 12.11 -12.81 28.61
N LEU A 161 11.34 -13.82 28.21
CA LEU A 161 10.85 -14.85 29.12
C LEU A 161 12.08 -15.61 29.62
N VAL A 162 12.73 -15.10 30.67
CA VAL A 162 13.73 -15.86 31.41
C VAL A 162 12.98 -17.07 31.96
N PRO A 163 13.37 -18.31 31.60
CA PRO A 163 12.73 -19.49 32.17
C PRO A 163 12.88 -19.40 33.68
N ASN A 164 11.76 -19.23 34.39
CA ASN A 164 11.77 -19.19 35.84
C ASN A 164 12.20 -20.57 36.32
N LYS A 165 13.50 -20.74 36.62
CA LYS A 165 14.07 -21.97 37.19
C LYS A 165 13.58 -22.08 38.64
N ARG A 166 12.36 -22.57 38.84
CA ARG A 166 11.93 -23.16 40.11
C ARG A 166 11.29 -24.51 39.83
N ALA A 167 12.03 -25.55 40.20
CA ALA A 167 11.61 -26.93 40.16
C ALA A 167 10.66 -27.25 41.34
N TRP A 168 9.74 -28.20 41.06
CA TRP A 168 8.95 -29.05 41.98
C TRP A 168 7.74 -28.40 42.69
N LYS A 169 6.54 -29.04 42.78
CA LYS A 169 6.08 -30.44 42.65
C LYS A 169 4.59 -30.48 42.21
N GLN A 170 4.11 -31.61 41.70
CA GLN A 170 2.69 -31.91 41.44
C GLN A 170 1.85 -31.88 42.72
N GLU A 171 0.68 -31.23 42.68
CA GLU A 171 -0.59 -31.85 43.10
C GLU A 171 -1.82 -31.01 42.69
N THR A 172 -2.79 -31.74 42.12
CA THR A 172 -4.26 -31.59 42.07
C THR A 172 -4.99 -30.30 41.63
N MET A 173 -6.07 -30.57 40.89
CA MET A 173 -6.97 -29.72 40.12
C MET A 173 -7.57 -28.51 40.87
N ASP A 174 -7.76 -27.39 40.15
CA ASP A 174 -9.12 -26.85 39.98
C ASP A 174 -9.22 -25.79 38.86
N VAL A 175 -10.39 -25.78 38.22
CA VAL A 175 -10.77 -24.94 37.08
C VAL A 175 -10.74 -23.45 37.44
N LYS A 176 -10.16 -22.60 36.58
CA LYS A 176 -10.68 -21.26 36.27
C LYS A 176 -10.10 -20.71 34.97
N THR A 177 -11.05 -20.30 34.14
CA THR A 177 -10.99 -19.77 32.78
C THR A 177 -10.09 -18.54 32.66
N ALA A 178 -9.24 -18.52 31.63
CA ALA A 178 -8.69 -17.30 31.04
C ALA A 178 -8.74 -17.43 29.52
N THR A 179 -9.93 -17.19 28.98
CA THR A 179 -10.17 -17.03 27.54
C THR A 179 -9.63 -15.66 27.14
N GLY A 180 -8.45 -15.62 26.53
CA GLY A 180 -7.87 -14.38 26.04
C GLY A 180 -6.81 -14.65 24.97
N ASP A 181 -7.04 -14.09 23.78
CA ASP A 181 -6.04 -13.84 22.72
C ASP A 181 -5.68 -14.95 21.71
N SER A 182 -6.54 -15.93 21.44
CA SER A 182 -6.38 -16.78 20.24
C SER A 182 -7.02 -16.18 18.97
N CYS A 183 -8.01 -15.30 19.11
CA CYS A 183 -8.83 -14.82 17.98
C CYS A 183 -8.09 -13.82 17.07
N ASN A 184 -7.21 -12.97 17.62
CA ASN A 184 -6.53 -11.95 16.83
C ASN A 184 -5.43 -12.50 15.91
N ARG A 185 -4.82 -13.64 16.27
CA ARG A 185 -3.76 -14.26 15.45
C ARG A 185 -4.28 -14.80 14.11
N GLY A 186 -5.52 -15.29 14.09
CA GLY A 186 -6.14 -15.88 12.89
C GLY A 186 -6.57 -14.87 11.82
N ARG A 187 -6.84 -13.61 12.19
CA ARG A 187 -7.11 -12.53 11.21
C ARG A 187 -5.84 -11.87 10.67
N LEU A 188 -4.77 -11.85 11.48
CA LEU A 188 -3.48 -11.22 11.13
C LEU A 188 -2.75 -11.94 9.98
N SER A 189 -2.99 -13.24 9.78
CA SER A 189 -2.28 -14.07 8.80
C SER A 189 -3.02 -14.25 7.47
N ARG A 190 -4.25 -13.75 7.32
CA ARG A 190 -5.09 -14.03 6.13
C ARG A 190 -4.84 -13.07 4.96
N GLY A 191 -4.58 -11.80 5.24
CA GLY A 191 -4.41 -10.78 4.18
C GLY A 191 -3.10 -10.88 3.39
N PHE A 192 -2.00 -11.30 4.03
CA PHE A 192 -0.71 -11.47 3.34
C PHE A 192 -0.73 -12.53 2.22
N PRO A 193 -1.20 -13.77 2.46
CA PRO A 193 -1.28 -14.76 1.38
C PRO A 193 -2.30 -14.37 0.31
N GLU A 194 -3.37 -13.64 0.66
CA GLU A 194 -4.33 -13.11 -0.31
C GLU A 194 -3.68 -12.11 -1.28
N ASP A 195 -2.95 -11.11 -0.77
CA ASP A 195 -2.23 -10.14 -1.61
C ASP A 195 -1.22 -10.83 -2.56
N ILE A 196 -0.46 -11.81 -2.04
CA ILE A 196 0.51 -12.57 -2.84
C ILE A 196 -0.21 -13.39 -3.91
N LEU A 197 -1.32 -14.05 -3.56
CA LEU A 197 -2.10 -14.81 -4.53
C LEU A 197 -2.64 -13.91 -5.63
N MET A 198 -3.17 -12.74 -5.28
CA MET A 198 -3.71 -11.76 -6.23
C MET A 198 -2.64 -11.24 -7.19
N ALA A 199 -1.41 -11.00 -6.70
CA ALA A 199 -0.29 -10.65 -7.57
C ALA A 199 -0.02 -11.75 -8.59
N LYS A 200 0.06 -13.01 -8.13
CA LYS A 200 0.33 -14.15 -9.02
C LYS A 200 -0.77 -14.35 -10.05
N THR A 201 -2.04 -14.27 -9.64
CA THR A 201 -3.18 -14.39 -10.56
C THR A 201 -3.19 -13.26 -11.58
N ALA A 202 -2.83 -12.04 -11.18
CA ALA A 202 -2.78 -10.89 -12.07
C ALA A 202 -1.79 -11.07 -13.24
N PHE A 203 -0.63 -11.69 -12.99
CA PHE A 203 0.35 -12.05 -14.02
C PHE A 203 0.02 -13.36 -14.76
N LEU A 204 -0.91 -14.19 -14.24
CA LEU A 204 -1.40 -15.41 -14.88
C LEU A 204 -2.56 -15.13 -15.86
N ASP A 205 -3.51 -14.26 -15.51
CA ASP A 205 -4.68 -13.93 -16.35
C ASP A 205 -4.28 -13.25 -17.65
N GLY A 206 -3.19 -12.46 -17.64
CA GLY A 206 -2.55 -11.93 -18.85
C GLY A 206 -2.18 -13.03 -19.85
N LYS A 207 -1.78 -14.22 -19.37
CA LYS A 207 -1.42 -15.37 -20.22
C LYS A 207 -2.62 -16.12 -20.79
N ILE A 208 -3.80 -16.03 -20.17
CA ILE A 208 -4.98 -16.84 -20.54
C ILE A 208 -5.77 -16.20 -21.69
N HIS A 209 -5.75 -14.87 -21.82
CA HIS A 209 -6.52 -14.12 -22.83
C HIS A 209 -6.08 -14.31 -24.31
N ARG A 210 -5.27 -15.34 -24.62
CA ARG A 210 -4.87 -15.65 -26.00
C ARG A 210 -4.85 -17.13 -26.38
N LYS A 211 -5.64 -17.97 -25.69
CA LYS A 211 -5.92 -19.35 -26.16
C LYS A 211 -7.18 -19.49 -27.03
N LEU A 212 -7.78 -18.39 -27.47
CA LEU A 212 -8.87 -18.37 -28.45
C LEU A 212 -8.51 -17.46 -29.61
#